data_AF-A0A084JEY5-F1
#
_entry.id   AF-A0A084JEY5-F1
#
_cell.length_a   1.000
_cell.length_b   1.000
_cell.length_c   1.000
_cell.angle_alpha   90.00
_cell.angle_beta   90.00
_cell.angle_gamma   90.00
#
_symmetry.space_group_name_H-M   'P 1'
#
loop_
_entity.id
_entity.type
_entity.pdbx_description
1 polymer ?
#
loop_
_entity_poly.entity_id
_entity_poly.type
_entity_poly.pdbx_seq_one_letter_code
_entity_poly.pdbx_strand_id
1 'polypeptide(L)'
;MKERLKIIKYFIIALLILIPGIKLFLDLQFGITLLNDDKIIYTYIAIYSILAIVLVFMMKKFSYMVITIIFLFIYVFTLYIGNGLDDRFRTSEEYTSPNNENILIVNIQTSWYPSANVRFYKKVGSFFKKTIKAPKIEGEFNDDRVIRMNISWKDDNTAVISGFIVKRNRYKLEKIKENFPDKCDYEILDNNLYLNLK
;
A
#
# COMPACT_ATOMS: atom_id res chain seq x y z
N MET A 1 -25.12 -30.35 -18.03
CA MET A 1 -25.35 -29.41 -16.89
C MET A 1 -24.38 -29.64 -15.72
N LYS A 2 -24.21 -30.88 -15.22
CA LYS A 2 -23.26 -31.21 -14.13
C LYS A 2 -21.80 -30.84 -14.39
N GLU A 3 -21.30 -30.99 -15.62
CA GLU A 3 -19.90 -30.66 -15.96
C GLU A 3 -19.62 -29.16 -15.99
N ARG A 4 -20.55 -28.36 -16.54
CA ARG A 4 -20.45 -26.88 -16.54
C ARG A 4 -20.39 -26.33 -15.10
N LEU A 5 -21.19 -26.89 -14.19
CA LEU A 5 -21.14 -26.57 -12.75
C LEU A 5 -19.81 -26.95 -12.09
N LYS A 6 -19.17 -28.06 -12.49
CA LYS A 6 -17.83 -28.42 -12.01
C LYS A 6 -16.78 -27.41 -12.47
N ILE A 7 -16.79 -27.02 -13.74
CA ILE A 7 -15.81 -26.07 -14.31
C ILE A 7 -15.91 -24.70 -13.59
N ILE A 8 -17.13 -24.18 -13.43
CA ILE A 8 -17.36 -22.90 -12.74
C ILE A 8 -16.84 -22.94 -11.29
N LYS A 9 -17.04 -24.07 -10.60
CA LYS A 9 -16.56 -24.25 -9.22
C LYS A 9 -15.04 -24.20 -9.13
N TYR A 10 -14.33 -24.91 -10.00
CA TYR A 10 -12.87 -24.87 -10.02
C TYR A 10 -12.33 -23.49 -10.41
N PHE A 11 -13.01 -22.81 -11.34
CA PHE A 11 -12.66 -21.44 -11.73
C PHE A 11 -12.78 -20.45 -10.57
N ILE A 12 -13.88 -20.52 -9.79
CA ILE A 12 -14.07 -19.69 -8.60
C ILE A 12 -12.99 -19.96 -7.55
N ILE A 13 -12.69 -21.24 -7.27
CA ILE A 13 -11.64 -21.62 -6.32
C ILE A 13 -10.26 -21.13 -6.78
N ALA A 14 -9.96 -21.25 -8.08
CA ALA A 14 -8.72 -20.74 -8.64
C ALA A 14 -8.61 -19.21 -8.47
N LEU A 15 -9.67 -18.45 -8.77
CA LEU A 15 -9.72 -17.00 -8.55
C LEU A 15 -9.47 -16.61 -7.09
N LEU A 16 -10.06 -17.33 -6.14
CA LEU A 16 -9.91 -17.07 -4.70
C LEU A 16 -8.43 -17.11 -4.25
N ILE A 17 -7.64 -18.01 -4.84
CA ILE A 17 -6.22 -18.20 -4.53
C ILE A 17 -5.34 -17.25 -5.36
N LEU A 18 -5.71 -17.04 -6.62
CA LEU A 18 -4.88 -16.34 -7.60
C LEU A 18 -4.88 -14.83 -7.35
N ILE A 19 -6.01 -14.24 -6.94
CA ILE A 19 -6.11 -12.82 -6.61
C ILE A 19 -5.13 -12.39 -5.48
N PRO A 20 -5.12 -13.02 -4.29
CA PRO A 20 -4.17 -12.66 -3.24
C PRO A 20 -2.73 -13.02 -3.62
N GLY A 21 -2.54 -14.11 -4.38
CA GLY A 21 -1.23 -14.48 -4.92
C GLY A 21 -0.62 -13.41 -5.83
N ILE A 22 -1.40 -12.86 -6.77
CA ILE A 22 -0.96 -11.76 -7.63
C ILE A 22 -0.64 -10.51 -6.81
N LYS A 23 -1.49 -10.14 -5.85
CA LYS A 23 -1.24 -8.97 -5.00
C LYS A 23 0.11 -9.09 -4.27
N LEU A 24 0.34 -10.23 -3.63
CA LEU A 24 1.56 -10.49 -2.86
C LEU A 24 2.78 -10.54 -3.78
N PHE A 25 2.65 -11.15 -4.96
CA PHE A 25 3.71 -11.17 -5.97
C PHE A 25 4.09 -9.76 -6.45
N LEU A 26 3.10 -8.91 -6.76
CA LEU A 26 3.34 -7.54 -7.22
C LEU A 26 4.03 -6.67 -6.17
N ASP A 27 3.65 -6.82 -4.90
CA ASP A 27 4.27 -6.08 -3.81
C ASP A 27 5.70 -6.57 -3.55
N LEU A 28 5.93 -7.88 -3.44
CA LEU A 28 7.26 -8.42 -3.15
C LEU A 28 8.27 -8.19 -4.27
N GLN A 29 7.87 -8.35 -5.54
CA GLN A 29 8.81 -8.29 -6.67
C GLN A 29 8.98 -6.87 -7.20
N PHE A 30 7.91 -6.08 -7.22
CA PHE A 30 7.90 -4.77 -7.89
C PHE A 30 7.62 -3.61 -6.93
N GLY A 31 7.28 -3.88 -5.67
CA GLY A 31 6.84 -2.86 -4.71
C GLY A 31 5.54 -2.18 -5.13
N ILE A 32 4.74 -2.82 -5.99
CA ILE A 32 3.50 -2.26 -6.54
C ILE A 32 2.36 -2.65 -5.60
N THR A 33 1.69 -1.64 -5.08
CA THR A 33 0.53 -1.76 -4.19
C THR A 33 -0.65 -0.97 -4.75
N LEU A 34 -1.82 -1.14 -4.17
CA LEU A 34 -3.01 -0.43 -4.63
C LEU A 34 -3.03 0.98 -4.03
N LEU A 35 -3.55 1.95 -4.80
CA LEU A 35 -3.59 3.35 -4.39
C LEU A 35 -4.35 3.53 -3.07
N ASN A 36 -5.51 2.87 -2.97
CA ASN A 36 -6.45 2.88 -1.84
C ASN A 36 -6.56 1.51 -1.16
N ASP A 37 -5.44 0.86 -0.82
CA ASP A 37 -5.44 -0.47 -0.17
C ASP A 37 -6.47 -0.59 0.97
N ASP A 38 -6.66 0.49 1.73
CA ASP A 38 -7.50 0.64 2.92
C ASP A 38 -9.00 0.54 2.56
N LYS A 39 -9.42 1.13 1.43
CA LYS A 39 -10.81 1.06 0.94
C LYS A 39 -11.10 -0.24 0.19
N ILE A 40 -10.05 -0.89 -0.33
CA ILE A 40 -10.17 -2.10 -1.13
C ILE A 40 -10.33 -3.33 -0.23
N ILE A 41 -9.97 -3.27 1.07
CA ILE A 41 -10.37 -4.31 2.05
C ILE A 41 -11.88 -4.57 1.97
N TYR A 42 -12.71 -3.51 1.91
CA TYR A 42 -14.16 -3.66 1.75
C TYR A 42 -14.57 -4.25 0.40
N THR A 43 -13.81 -3.95 -0.67
CA THR A 43 -14.05 -4.51 -2.00
C THR A 43 -13.69 -5.99 -2.04
N TYR A 44 -12.58 -6.40 -1.40
CA TYR A 44 -12.22 -7.80 -1.22
C TYR A 44 -13.29 -8.53 -0.40
N ILE A 45 -13.70 -7.98 0.74
CA ILE A 45 -14.78 -8.55 1.56
C ILE A 45 -16.04 -8.76 0.71
N ALA A 46 -16.42 -7.79 -0.11
CA ALA A 46 -17.58 -7.91 -1.00
C ALA A 46 -17.40 -9.01 -2.07
N ILE A 47 -16.27 -9.04 -2.77
CA ILE A 47 -15.96 -10.06 -3.80
C ILE A 47 -15.95 -11.44 -3.17
N TYR A 48 -15.26 -11.62 -2.06
CA TYR A 48 -15.19 -12.90 -1.35
C TYR A 48 -16.59 -13.36 -0.93
N SER A 49 -17.39 -12.46 -0.33
CA SER A 49 -18.78 -12.75 0.06
C SER A 49 -19.63 -13.22 -1.12
N ILE A 50 -19.52 -12.57 -2.29
CA ILE A 50 -20.25 -12.98 -3.50
C ILE A 50 -19.80 -14.37 -3.97
N LEU A 51 -18.49 -14.61 -4.08
CA LEU A 51 -17.94 -15.89 -4.54
C LEU A 51 -18.39 -17.05 -3.67
N ALA A 52 -18.60 -16.79 -2.38
CA ALA A 52 -19.05 -17.78 -1.44
C ALA A 52 -20.53 -18.06 -1.45
N ILE A 53 -21.34 -17.02 -1.59
CA ILE A 53 -22.78 -17.20 -1.84
C ILE A 53 -22.94 -18.12 -3.06
N VAL A 54 -22.20 -17.85 -4.15
CA VAL A 54 -22.20 -18.70 -5.35
C VAL A 54 -21.75 -20.13 -5.05
N LEU A 55 -20.66 -20.33 -4.29
CA LEU A 55 -20.16 -21.65 -3.89
C LEU A 55 -21.18 -22.43 -3.03
N VAL A 56 -21.84 -21.77 -2.07
CA VAL A 56 -22.90 -22.35 -1.22
C VAL A 56 -24.06 -22.85 -2.09
N PHE A 57 -24.57 -21.99 -2.99
CA PHE A 57 -25.68 -22.36 -3.88
C PHE A 57 -25.32 -23.50 -4.83
N MET A 58 -24.04 -23.68 -5.18
CA MET A 58 -23.58 -24.74 -6.08
C MET A 58 -23.35 -26.11 -5.39
N MET A 59 -23.22 -26.18 -4.06
CA MET A 59 -22.84 -27.41 -3.36
C MET A 59 -24.02 -28.05 -2.61
N LYS A 60 -24.58 -29.14 -3.16
CA LYS A 60 -25.77 -29.85 -2.62
C LYS A 60 -25.63 -30.46 -1.21
N LYS A 61 -24.40 -30.65 -0.69
CA LYS A 61 -24.13 -31.19 0.66
C LYS A 61 -22.78 -30.68 1.17
N PHE A 62 -22.78 -29.60 1.95
CA PHE A 62 -21.63 -29.18 2.77
C PHE A 62 -22.14 -28.64 4.10
N SER A 63 -21.42 -28.89 5.19
CA SER A 63 -21.76 -28.33 6.50
C SER A 63 -21.51 -26.82 6.45
N TYR A 64 -22.53 -26.04 6.82
CA TYR A 64 -22.48 -24.58 6.92
C TYR A 64 -21.22 -24.10 7.68
N MET A 65 -20.80 -24.87 8.68
CA MET A 65 -19.63 -24.63 9.50
C MET A 65 -18.32 -24.55 8.70
N VAL A 66 -18.13 -25.41 7.70
CA VAL A 66 -16.88 -25.45 6.91
C VAL A 66 -16.74 -24.21 6.03
N ILE A 67 -17.85 -23.74 5.47
CA ILE A 67 -17.88 -22.52 4.66
C ILE A 67 -17.60 -21.30 5.54
N THR A 68 -18.23 -21.23 6.71
CA THR A 68 -17.97 -20.16 7.68
C THR A 68 -16.51 -20.14 8.13
N ILE A 69 -15.87 -21.29 8.34
CA ILE A 69 -14.45 -21.37 8.72
C ILE A 69 -13.53 -20.90 7.58
N ILE A 70 -13.79 -21.30 6.33
CA ILE A 70 -13.05 -20.80 5.17
C ILE A 70 -13.24 -19.28 5.03
N PHE A 71 -14.45 -18.79 5.29
CA PHE A 71 -14.77 -17.35 5.35
C PHE A 71 -13.95 -16.64 6.39
N LEU A 72 -13.92 -17.18 7.60
CA LEU A 72 -13.20 -16.61 8.70
C LEU A 72 -11.70 -16.60 8.41
N PHE A 73 -11.16 -17.67 7.79
CA PHE A 73 -9.75 -17.73 7.41
C PHE A 73 -9.40 -16.75 6.30
N ILE A 74 -10.20 -16.65 5.25
CA ILE A 74 -9.98 -15.65 4.19
C ILE A 74 -10.11 -14.25 4.77
N TYR A 75 -11.13 -13.99 5.59
CA TYR A 75 -11.36 -12.70 6.24
C TYR A 75 -10.20 -12.31 7.15
N VAL A 76 -9.78 -13.20 8.06
CA VAL A 76 -8.64 -13.00 8.96
C VAL A 76 -7.35 -12.88 8.18
N PHE A 77 -7.16 -13.62 7.09
CA PHE A 77 -5.98 -13.50 6.23
C PHE A 77 -5.96 -12.18 5.45
N THR A 78 -7.11 -11.73 4.93
CA THR A 78 -7.23 -10.40 4.32
C THR A 78 -7.08 -9.28 5.33
N LEU A 79 -7.56 -9.45 6.56
CA LEU A 79 -7.29 -8.54 7.66
C LEU A 79 -5.83 -8.62 8.10
N TYR A 80 -5.15 -9.76 8.01
CA TYR A 80 -3.75 -9.87 8.41
C TYR A 80 -2.82 -9.25 7.36
N ILE A 81 -3.10 -9.46 6.07
CA ILE A 81 -2.41 -8.80 4.96
C ILE A 81 -2.79 -7.32 4.87
N GLY A 82 -4.04 -6.97 5.18
CA GLY A 82 -4.55 -5.59 5.20
C GLY A 82 -4.14 -4.82 6.45
N ASN A 83 -4.00 -5.49 7.59
CA ASN A 83 -3.57 -4.94 8.88
C ASN A 83 -2.10 -5.31 9.15
N GLY A 84 -1.20 -4.69 8.38
CA GLY A 84 -0.06 -4.08 9.04
C GLY A 84 -0.61 -3.05 10.04
N LEU A 85 -0.91 -3.53 11.25
CA LEU A 85 -1.64 -2.86 12.34
C LEU A 85 -1.03 -1.50 12.72
N ASP A 86 -1.42 -0.42 12.03
CA ASP A 86 -1.41 0.97 12.56
C ASP A 86 -2.12 1.98 11.61
N ASP A 87 -3.05 1.55 10.76
CA ASP A 87 -3.60 2.36 9.66
C ASP A 87 -4.86 3.17 10.01
N ARG A 88 -5.20 3.33 11.30
CA ARG A 88 -6.46 3.96 11.71
C ARG A 88 -6.57 5.46 11.42
N PHE A 89 -5.46 6.12 11.08
CA PHE A 89 -5.48 7.47 10.51
C PHE A 89 -4.38 7.59 9.46
N ARG A 90 -4.62 7.00 8.29
CA ARG A 90 -3.76 7.18 7.13
C ARG A 90 -4.31 8.31 6.27
N THR A 91 -3.61 9.44 6.20
CA THR A 91 -3.88 10.48 5.19
C THR A 91 -2.95 10.25 4.01
N SER A 92 -3.52 10.33 2.81
CA SER A 92 -2.77 10.22 1.56
C SER A 92 -2.91 11.52 0.79
N GLU A 93 -1.78 12.14 0.49
CA GLU A 93 -1.72 13.38 -0.28
C GLU A 93 -1.07 13.10 -1.64
N GLU A 94 -1.60 13.69 -2.71
CA GLU A 94 -1.06 13.57 -4.07
C GLU A 94 -0.44 14.89 -4.50
N TYR A 95 0.79 14.83 -5.03
CA TYR A 95 1.51 15.97 -5.59
C TYR A 95 1.86 15.64 -7.03
N THR A 96 1.44 16.50 -7.96
CA THR A 96 1.63 16.28 -9.40
C THR A 96 2.84 17.06 -9.89
N SER A 97 3.66 16.46 -10.76
CA SER A 97 4.81 17.10 -11.41
C SER A 97 4.37 18.24 -12.34
N PRO A 98 5.26 19.19 -12.66
CA PRO A 98 4.93 20.32 -13.53
C PRO A 98 4.35 19.90 -14.89
N ASN A 99 4.85 18.81 -15.49
CA ASN A 99 4.36 18.26 -16.75
C ASN A 99 3.14 17.30 -16.62
N ASN A 100 2.64 17.05 -15.41
CA ASN A 100 1.57 16.09 -15.10
C ASN A 100 1.86 14.60 -15.40
N GLU A 101 3.10 14.22 -15.69
CA GLU A 101 3.44 12.82 -15.99
C GLU A 101 3.70 12.00 -14.72
N ASN A 102 4.24 12.61 -13.67
CA ASN A 102 4.58 11.95 -12.43
C ASN A 102 3.72 12.47 -11.28
N ILE A 103 3.17 11.55 -10.50
CA ILE A 103 2.41 11.89 -9.30
C ILE A 103 3.09 11.21 -8.11
N LEU A 104 3.56 12.03 -7.17
CA LEU A 104 4.06 11.60 -5.87
C LEU A 104 2.87 11.43 -4.92
N ILE A 105 2.77 10.26 -4.30
CA ILE A 105 1.80 9.94 -3.27
C ILE A 105 2.53 9.90 -1.93
N VAL A 106 2.04 10.69 -0.98
CA VAL A 106 2.59 10.76 0.38
C VAL A 106 1.57 10.16 1.32
N ASN A 107 1.90 8.98 1.84
CA ASN A 107 1.12 8.36 2.90
C ASN A 107 1.68 8.80 4.24
N ILE A 108 0.85 9.47 5.03
CA ILE A 108 1.11 9.80 6.42
C ILE A 108 0.30 8.82 7.27
N GLN A 109 1.00 7.99 8.03
CA GLN A 109 0.40 7.03 8.95
C GLN A 109 0.60 7.56 10.37
N THR A 110 -0.47 7.94 11.06
CA THR A 110 -0.37 8.36 12.46
C THR A 110 -0.41 7.12 13.36
N SER A 111 0.59 6.93 14.22
CA SER A 111 0.51 5.98 15.32
C SER A 111 -0.14 6.63 16.54
N TRP A 112 -0.39 5.86 17.60
CA TRP A 112 -0.80 6.45 18.87
C TRP A 112 0.24 7.51 19.30
N TYR A 113 -0.27 8.70 19.57
CA TYR A 113 0.41 9.98 19.82
C TYR A 113 1.78 9.87 20.52
N PRO A 114 2.82 10.64 20.13
CA PRO A 114 2.87 11.71 19.12
C PRO A 114 3.68 11.33 17.86
N SER A 115 3.71 10.06 17.48
CA SER A 115 4.53 9.60 16.35
C SER A 115 3.74 9.46 15.05
N ALA A 116 4.38 9.77 13.94
CA ALA A 116 3.83 9.55 12.61
C ALA A 116 4.91 8.99 11.68
N ASN A 117 4.50 8.15 10.73
CA ASN A 117 5.37 7.59 9.73
C ASN A 117 4.96 8.10 8.35
N VAL A 118 5.92 8.63 7.61
CA VAL A 118 5.71 9.08 6.24
C VAL A 118 6.36 8.09 5.28
N ARG A 119 5.61 7.69 4.26
CA ARG A 119 6.09 6.83 3.18
C ARG A 119 5.69 7.42 1.83
N PHE A 120 6.60 7.33 0.88
CA PHE A 120 6.49 7.92 -0.45
C PHE A 120 6.28 6.84 -1.51
N TYR A 121 5.39 7.12 -2.45
CA TYR A 121 5.09 6.23 -3.57
C TYR A 121 4.98 7.04 -4.88
N LYS A 122 5.31 6.41 -6.00
CA LYS A 122 5.00 6.92 -7.34
C LYS A 122 3.66 6.34 -7.77
N LYS A 123 2.73 7.14 -8.26
CA LYS A 123 1.50 6.64 -8.88
C LYS A 123 1.84 5.90 -10.19
N VAL A 124 1.28 4.71 -10.39
CA VAL A 124 1.48 3.91 -11.59
C VAL A 124 0.12 3.52 -12.14
N GLY A 125 -0.38 4.31 -13.08
CA GLY A 125 -1.75 4.19 -13.60
C GLY A 125 -2.82 4.59 -12.57
N SER A 126 -4.08 4.27 -12.89
CA SER A 126 -5.24 4.77 -12.13
C SER A 126 -5.45 4.08 -10.78
N PHE A 127 -4.93 2.86 -10.60
CA PHE A 127 -5.25 2.02 -9.44
C PHE A 127 -4.05 1.62 -8.60
N PHE A 128 -2.83 1.82 -9.11
CA PHE A 128 -1.62 1.33 -8.45
C PHE A 128 -0.68 2.45 -8.07
N LYS A 129 0.14 2.17 -7.08
CA LYS A 129 1.28 2.96 -6.68
C LYS A 129 2.47 2.05 -6.46
N LYS A 130 3.65 2.53 -6.80
CA LYS A 130 4.92 1.85 -6.62
C LYS A 130 5.67 2.48 -5.48
N THR A 131 6.16 1.66 -4.56
CA THR A 131 6.99 2.09 -3.44
C THR A 131 8.27 2.73 -3.98
N ILE A 132 8.52 3.98 -3.62
CA ILE A 132 9.82 4.61 -3.85
C ILE A 132 10.78 4.02 -2.83
N LYS A 133 11.99 3.62 -3.23
CA LYS A 133 12.97 3.06 -2.29
C LYS A 133 13.61 4.16 -1.42
N ALA A 134 12.76 4.82 -0.64
CA ALA A 134 13.12 5.77 0.39
C ALA A 134 12.74 5.18 1.76
N PRO A 135 13.50 5.48 2.82
CA PRO A 135 13.18 5.01 4.16
C PRO A 135 11.83 5.57 4.62
N LYS A 136 11.17 4.84 5.51
CA LYS A 136 10.08 5.43 6.29
C LYS A 136 10.67 6.56 7.16
N ILE A 137 10.07 7.74 7.07
CA ILE A 137 10.52 8.92 7.80
C ILE A 137 9.61 9.14 9.00
N GLU A 138 10.20 9.31 10.18
CA GLU A 138 9.46 9.50 11.43
C GLU A 138 9.20 11.00 11.66
N GLY A 139 7.94 11.39 11.80
CA GLY A 139 7.51 12.73 12.19
C GLY A 139 6.98 12.73 13.63
N GLU A 140 7.13 13.86 14.31
CA GLU A 140 6.34 14.15 15.52
C GLU A 140 5.19 15.08 15.17
N PHE A 141 4.03 14.84 15.79
CA PHE A 141 2.93 15.80 15.78
C PHE A 141 3.23 16.95 16.74
N ASN A 142 3.10 18.19 16.25
CA ASN A 142 2.95 19.37 17.09
C ASN A 142 1.51 19.84 17.02
N ASP A 143 0.88 20.04 18.19
CA ASP A 143 -0.42 20.65 18.57
C ASP A 143 -1.65 20.50 17.65
N ASP A 144 -1.47 20.50 16.32
CA ASP A 144 -2.48 20.33 15.29
C ASP A 144 -2.00 19.32 14.23
N ARG A 145 -2.03 18.00 14.51
CA ARG A 145 -2.04 16.86 13.55
C ARG A 145 -1.21 16.89 12.24
N VAL A 146 -0.31 17.84 12.02
CA VAL A 146 0.32 18.11 10.72
C VAL A 146 1.82 17.94 10.84
N ILE A 147 2.32 16.93 10.16
CA ILE A 147 3.75 16.81 9.89
C ILE A 147 4.14 17.97 8.98
N ARG A 148 4.98 18.90 9.48
CA ARG A 148 5.50 20.00 8.65
C ARG A 148 6.50 19.47 7.63
N MET A 149 6.01 19.20 6.43
CA MET A 149 6.81 18.92 5.24
C MET A 149 6.37 19.85 4.11
N ASN A 150 7.34 20.34 3.35
CA ASN A 150 7.09 21.08 2.12
C ASN A 150 7.52 20.21 0.95
N ILE A 151 6.66 20.09 -0.05
CA ILE A 151 6.93 19.31 -1.25
C ILE A 151 6.94 20.26 -2.43
N SER A 152 8.02 20.18 -3.19
CA SER A 152 8.27 20.96 -4.40
C SER A 152 8.91 20.05 -5.46
N TRP A 153 9.15 20.58 -6.65
CA TRP A 153 9.76 19.82 -7.76
C TRP A 153 11.04 20.52 -8.20
N LYS A 154 12.12 19.74 -8.36
CA LYS A 154 13.36 20.22 -8.98
C LYS A 154 13.24 20.17 -10.51
N ASP A 155 12.65 19.09 -10.99
CA ASP A 155 12.34 18.82 -12.40
C ASP A 155 11.12 17.89 -12.47
N ASP A 156 10.71 17.49 -13.67
CA ASP A 156 9.53 16.64 -13.89
C ASP A 156 9.60 15.25 -13.24
N ASN A 157 10.80 14.78 -12.89
CA ASN A 157 11.02 13.44 -12.33
C ASN A 157 11.50 13.48 -10.88
N THR A 158 11.86 14.64 -10.34
CA THR A 158 12.52 14.75 -9.04
C THR A 158 11.71 15.60 -8.09
N ALA A 159 11.05 14.95 -7.13
CA ALA A 159 10.36 15.63 -6.04
C ALA A 159 11.34 16.00 -4.93
N VAL A 160 11.20 17.20 -4.38
CA VAL A 160 12.03 17.74 -3.31
C VAL A 160 11.17 17.90 -2.07
N ILE A 161 11.52 17.15 -1.03
CA ILE A 161 10.90 17.22 0.28
C ILE A 161 11.83 18.02 1.19
N SER A 162 11.29 19.03 1.83
CA SER A 162 12.00 19.87 2.79
C SER A 162 11.20 20.04 4.09
N GLY A 163 11.85 20.55 5.13
CA GLY A 163 11.23 20.83 6.42
C GLY A 163 11.84 20.03 7.57
N PHE A 164 11.22 20.15 8.75
CA PHE A 164 11.76 19.61 10.00
C PHE A 164 11.87 18.09 9.97
N ILE A 165 10.96 17.42 9.26
CA ILE A 165 10.95 15.97 9.13
C ILE A 165 12.23 15.42 8.47
N VAL A 166 12.76 16.11 7.45
CA VAL A 166 14.01 15.68 6.78
C VAL A 166 15.20 15.92 7.70
N LYS A 167 15.28 17.11 8.33
CA LYS A 167 16.37 17.45 9.25
C LYS A 167 16.48 16.47 10.41
N ARG A 168 15.35 16.08 11.01
CA ARG A 168 15.31 15.13 12.14
C ARG A 168 15.76 13.73 11.76
N ASN A 169 15.43 13.30 10.54
CA ASN A 169 15.72 11.94 10.08
C ASN A 169 17.03 11.84 9.30
N ARG A 170 17.76 12.95 9.13
CA ARG A 170 18.95 13.04 8.29
C ARG A 170 19.96 11.94 8.56
N TYR A 171 20.34 11.74 9.82
CA TYR A 171 21.29 10.69 10.20
C TYR A 171 20.83 9.28 9.76
N LYS A 172 19.54 8.96 9.95
CA LYS A 172 18.96 7.68 9.55
C LYS A 172 18.95 7.52 8.02
N LEU A 173 18.57 8.58 7.31
CA LEU A 173 18.54 8.61 5.85
C LEU A 173 19.95 8.46 5.24
N GLU A 174 20.95 9.15 5.80
CA GLU A 174 22.36 9.07 5.39
C GLU A 174 22.93 7.67 5.67
N LYS A 175 22.72 7.14 6.86
CA LYS A 175 23.18 5.78 7.25
C LYS A 175 22.58 4.69 6.35
N ILE A 176 21.31 4.80 5.94
CA ILE A 176 20.71 3.83 5.03
C ILE A 176 21.34 3.92 3.64
N LYS A 177 21.58 5.13 3.14
CA LYS A 177 22.21 5.35 1.84
C LYS A 177 23.66 4.84 1.81
N GLU A 178 24.40 5.04 2.90
CA GLU A 178 25.77 4.52 3.05
C GLU A 178 25.80 2.99 3.05
N ASN A 179 24.86 2.34 3.74
CA ASN A 179 24.80 0.87 3.83
C ASN A 179 24.21 0.21 2.57
N PHE A 180 23.38 0.92 1.80
CA PHE A 180 22.65 0.36 0.65
C PHE A 180 22.55 1.34 -0.54
N PRO A 181 23.66 1.81 -1.11
CA PRO A 181 23.65 2.87 -2.12
C PRO A 181 22.83 2.52 -3.36
N ASP A 182 22.91 1.27 -3.85
CA ASP A 182 22.21 0.80 -5.05
C ASP A 182 20.72 0.49 -4.83
N LYS A 183 20.24 0.65 -3.59
CA LYS A 183 18.84 0.38 -3.22
C LYS A 183 18.10 1.65 -2.84
N CYS A 184 18.64 2.83 -3.12
CA CYS A 184 18.05 4.10 -2.73
C CYS A 184 17.69 4.95 -3.95
N ASP A 185 16.40 5.26 -4.11
CA ASP A 185 15.93 6.16 -5.17
C ASP A 185 15.92 7.63 -4.69
N TYR A 186 16.88 8.01 -3.83
CA TYR A 186 16.91 9.33 -3.21
C TYR A 186 18.30 9.91 -2.97
N GLU A 187 18.35 11.25 -2.87
CA GLU A 187 19.53 12.01 -2.47
C GLU A 187 19.20 12.95 -1.32
N ILE A 188 20.21 13.27 -0.51
CA ILE A 188 20.10 14.23 0.59
C ILE A 188 21.12 15.32 0.31
N LEU A 189 20.63 16.55 0.11
CA LEU A 189 21.48 17.73 -0.12
C LEU A 189 20.83 18.93 0.57
N ASP A 190 21.62 19.71 1.29
CA ASP A 190 21.19 20.96 1.95
C ASP A 190 19.92 20.82 2.83
N ASN A 191 19.83 19.71 3.58
CA ASN A 191 18.67 19.34 4.41
C ASN A 191 17.37 19.07 3.63
N ASN A 192 17.46 18.85 2.33
CA ASN A 192 16.35 18.42 1.48
C ASN A 192 16.55 16.96 1.06
N LEU A 193 15.42 16.27 0.91
CA LEU A 193 15.36 14.91 0.38
C LEU A 193 14.83 14.97 -1.06
N TYR A 194 15.65 14.56 -2.00
CA TYR A 194 15.34 14.50 -3.42
C TYR A 194 14.92 13.07 -3.74
N LEU A 195 13.68 12.86 -4.16
CA LEU A 195 13.17 11.56 -4.59
C LEU A 195 13.16 11.52 -6.11
N ASN A 196 13.81 10.51 -6.68
CA ASN A 196 13.78 10.26 -8.12
C ASN A 196 12.61 9.33 -8.46
N LEU A 197 11.71 9.81 -9.31
CA LEU A 197 10.53 9.09 -9.76
C LEU A 197 10.71 8.45 -11.14
N LYS A 198 11.91 8.37 -11.73
CA LYS A 198 12.11 7.63 -13.00
C LYS A 198 11.71 6.16 -12.88
#